data_AF-K6DG25-F1
#
_entry.id   AF-K6DG25-F1
#
_cell.length_a   1.000
_cell.length_b   1.000
_cell.length_c   1.000
_cell.angle_alpha   90.00
_cell.angle_beta   90.00
_cell.angle_gamma   90.00
#
_symmetry.space_group_name_H-M   'P 1'
#
loop_
_entity.id
_entity.type
_entity.pdbx_description
1 polymer ?
#
loop_
_entity_poly.entity_id
_entity_poly.type
_entity_poly.pdbx_seq_one_letter_code
_entity_poly.pdbx_strand_id
1 'polypeptide(L)'
;MLTAAQHKLKRELEELQANALFHSEPEPFPPARKNVMKKRVYITMGILAVIVICSFFMMSILTPNHKKIVSYLSSEQQYYRKSEKLFSEYTLGDEQIKSDQDALLKKVSILETPSGLKDHKQDVLDVMEQQKEMLTLFANSGNSNLLTLNKKLMELHVKQELALDSLLKVFKREKMRYIINEDGTIQYWVDGKVYTY
;
A
#
# COMPACT_ATOMS: atom_id res chain seq x y z
N MET A 1 29.89 98.79 4.68
CA MET A 1 30.03 98.44 3.24
C MET A 1 30.35 96.96 3.17
N LEU A 2 29.43 96.12 2.66
CA LEU A 2 29.71 94.71 2.45
C LEU A 2 30.59 94.55 1.20
N THR A 3 31.59 93.68 1.25
CA THR A 3 32.52 93.43 0.15
C THR A 3 31.86 92.64 -0.98
N ALA A 4 32.36 92.79 -2.21
CA ALA A 4 31.80 92.15 -3.41
C ALA A 4 31.64 90.62 -3.28
N ALA A 5 32.48 89.98 -2.47
CA ALA A 5 32.39 88.55 -2.16
C ALA A 5 31.11 88.18 -1.38
N GLN A 6 30.64 89.02 -0.47
CA GLN A 6 29.42 88.77 0.31
C GLN A 6 28.16 88.94 -0.53
N HIS A 7 28.17 89.85 -1.50
CA HIS A 7 27.07 89.98 -2.47
C HIS A 7 26.97 88.80 -3.42
N LYS A 8 28.11 88.21 -3.81
CA LYS A 8 28.13 87.02 -4.67
C LYS A 8 27.56 85.79 -3.95
N LEU A 9 27.97 85.56 -2.69
CA LEU A 9 27.44 84.48 -1.86
C LEU A 9 25.93 84.63 -1.61
N LYS A 10 25.46 85.85 -1.39
CA LYS A 10 24.03 86.11 -1.20
C LYS A 10 23.23 85.78 -2.47
N ARG A 11 23.75 86.12 -3.66
CA ARG A 11 23.13 85.77 -4.94
C ARG A 11 23.09 84.26 -5.18
N GLU A 12 24.18 83.57 -4.92
CA GLU A 12 24.23 82.10 -5.08
C GLU A 12 23.28 81.39 -4.09
N LEU A 13 23.14 81.92 -2.86
CA LEU A 13 22.16 81.42 -1.89
C LEU A 13 20.71 81.68 -2.33
N GLU A 14 20.41 82.87 -2.84
CA GLU A 14 19.08 83.20 -3.37
C GLU A 14 18.74 82.37 -4.61
N GLU A 15 19.73 82.09 -5.47
CA GLU A 15 19.57 81.25 -6.66
C GLU A 15 19.43 79.76 -6.31
N LEU A 16 20.15 79.27 -5.29
CA LEU A 16 19.96 77.93 -4.73
C LEU A 16 18.61 77.78 -4.03
N GLN A 17 18.18 78.79 -3.29
CA GLN A 17 16.88 78.79 -2.60
C GLN A 17 15.73 78.87 -3.61
N ALA A 18 15.87 79.66 -4.69
CA ALA A 18 14.92 79.69 -5.79
C ALA A 18 14.89 78.34 -6.53
N ASN A 19 16.05 77.76 -6.88
CA ASN A 19 16.13 76.46 -7.54
C ASN A 19 15.57 75.33 -6.68
N ALA A 20 15.73 75.39 -5.35
CA ALA A 20 15.11 74.45 -4.42
C ALA A 20 13.58 74.63 -4.31
N LEU A 21 13.07 75.85 -4.49
CA LEU A 21 11.62 76.13 -4.53
C LEU A 21 10.96 75.70 -5.84
N PHE A 22 11.70 75.69 -6.95
CA PHE A 22 11.20 75.24 -8.26
C PHE A 22 11.48 73.76 -8.57
N HIS A 23 12.41 73.11 -7.85
CA HIS A 23 12.49 71.65 -7.78
C HIS A 23 11.53 71.12 -6.69
N SER A 24 10.24 71.37 -6.89
CA SER A 24 9.23 70.47 -6.37
C SER A 24 9.52 69.09 -6.94
N GLU A 25 9.95 68.17 -6.08
CA GLU A 25 10.06 66.74 -6.40
C GLU A 25 8.83 66.33 -7.22
N PRO A 26 8.98 65.61 -8.34
CA PRO A 26 7.82 64.99 -8.95
C PRO A 26 7.20 64.12 -7.87
N GLU A 27 5.95 64.41 -7.50
CA GLU A 27 5.19 63.58 -6.57
C GLU A 27 5.45 62.12 -6.94
N PRO A 28 5.82 61.25 -5.99
CA PRO A 28 5.94 59.85 -6.30
C PRO A 28 4.56 59.41 -6.75
N PHE A 29 4.40 59.18 -8.05
CA PHE A 29 3.20 58.56 -8.61
C PHE A 29 2.84 57.41 -7.69
N PRO A 30 1.62 57.37 -7.11
CA PRO A 30 1.26 56.30 -6.22
C PRO A 30 1.48 55.00 -7.02
N PRO A 31 2.30 54.05 -6.54
CA PRO A 31 2.45 52.81 -7.26
C PRO A 31 1.06 52.23 -7.40
N ALA A 32 0.67 51.89 -8.64
CA ALA A 32 -0.61 51.26 -8.94
C ALA A 32 -0.73 49.92 -8.18
N ARG A 33 -1.05 49.99 -6.89
CA ARG A 33 -1.35 48.87 -6.00
C ARG A 33 -2.76 48.38 -6.34
N LYS A 34 -2.95 47.77 -7.50
CA LYS A 34 -4.24 47.11 -7.79
C LYS A 34 -4.18 45.67 -8.25
N ASN A 35 -3.01 45.10 -8.59
CA ASN A 35 -2.97 43.74 -9.14
C ASN A 35 -2.06 42.74 -8.41
N VAL A 36 -1.25 43.15 -7.42
CA VAL A 36 -0.34 42.22 -6.71
C VAL A 36 -1.09 41.32 -5.74
N MET A 37 -2.10 41.84 -5.03
CA MET A 37 -2.92 41.04 -4.10
C MET A 37 -3.73 39.96 -4.84
N LYS A 38 -4.36 40.30 -5.97
CA LYS A 38 -5.11 39.33 -6.78
C LYS A 38 -4.20 38.22 -7.33
N LYS A 39 -3.03 38.57 -7.89
CA LYS A 39 -2.04 37.57 -8.35
C LYS A 39 -1.56 36.65 -7.23
N ARG A 40 -1.34 37.17 -6.03
CA ARG A 40 -0.96 36.34 -4.85
C ARG A 40 -2.08 35.38 -4.45
N VAL A 41 -3.34 35.82 -4.46
CA VAL A 41 -4.49 34.95 -4.17
C VAL A 41 -4.64 33.83 -5.20
N TYR A 42 -4.43 34.11 -6.49
CA TYR A 42 -4.45 33.07 -7.53
C TYR A 42 -3.31 32.06 -7.37
N ILE A 43 -2.10 32.52 -7.01
CA ILE A 43 -0.95 31.62 -6.76
C ILE A 43 -1.22 30.74 -5.53
N THR A 44 -1.72 31.30 -4.43
CA THR A 44 -2.04 30.51 -3.23
C THR A 44 -3.16 29.50 -3.49
N MET A 45 -4.21 29.89 -4.24
CA MET A 45 -5.28 28.97 -4.64
C MET A 45 -4.79 27.86 -5.56
N GLY A 46 -3.87 28.18 -6.49
CA GLY A 46 -3.24 27.19 -7.36
C GLY A 46 -2.42 26.16 -6.59
N ILE A 47 -1.61 26.59 -5.63
CA ILE A 47 -0.84 25.69 -4.75
C ILE A 47 -1.78 24.80 -3.94
N LEU A 48 -2.86 25.37 -3.39
CA LEU A 48 -3.83 24.63 -2.58
C LEU A 48 -4.57 23.59 -3.42
N ALA A 49 -4.94 23.92 -4.66
CA ALA A 49 -5.52 22.97 -5.61
C ALA A 49 -4.55 21.83 -5.96
N VAL A 50 -3.26 22.13 -6.18
CA VAL A 50 -2.24 21.11 -6.44
C VAL A 50 -2.07 20.18 -5.23
N ILE A 51 -2.05 20.72 -4.00
CA ILE A 51 -1.97 19.90 -2.78
C ILE A 51 -3.19 18.97 -2.66
N VAL A 52 -4.40 19.47 -2.92
CA VAL A 52 -5.63 18.66 -2.88
C VAL A 52 -5.60 17.57 -3.95
N ILE A 53 -5.19 17.90 -5.18
CA ILE A 53 -5.06 16.94 -6.27
C ILE A 53 -4.00 15.88 -5.94
N CYS A 54 -2.82 16.27 -5.46
CA CYS A 54 -1.77 15.35 -5.03
C CYS A 54 -2.23 14.45 -3.88
N SER A 55 -2.99 14.99 -2.93
CA SER A 55 -3.56 14.23 -1.82
C SER A 55 -4.58 13.20 -2.32
N PHE A 56 -5.42 13.58 -3.29
CA PHE A 56 -6.37 12.68 -3.94
C PHE A 56 -5.69 11.56 -4.73
N PHE A 57 -4.62 11.87 -5.48
CA PHE A 57 -3.80 10.88 -6.17
C PHE A 57 -3.09 9.93 -5.21
N MET A 58 -2.53 10.45 -4.11
CA MET A 58 -1.91 9.62 -3.06
C MET A 58 -2.94 8.69 -2.41
N MET A 59 -4.18 9.16 -2.18
CA MET A 59 -5.27 8.34 -1.65
C MET A 59 -5.69 7.23 -2.64
N SER A 60 -5.64 7.50 -3.94
CA SER A 60 -5.95 6.54 -5.01
C SER A 60 -4.84 5.50 -5.22
N ILE A 61 -3.59 5.83 -4.90
CA ILE A 61 -2.47 4.86 -4.87
C ILE A 61 -2.54 4.03 -3.59
N LEU A 62 -3.03 4.62 -2.48
CA LEU A 62 -3.23 3.93 -1.21
C LEU A 62 -4.51 3.08 -1.15
N THR A 63 -5.45 3.21 -2.10
CA THR A 63 -6.60 2.29 -2.13
C THR A 63 -6.07 0.88 -2.38
N PRO A 64 -6.23 -0.04 -1.42
CA PRO A 64 -5.74 -1.40 -1.59
C PRO A 64 -6.40 -1.99 -2.83
N ASN A 65 -5.62 -2.68 -3.66
CA ASN A 65 -6.19 -3.37 -4.82
C ASN A 65 -6.89 -4.66 -4.35
N HIS A 66 -7.97 -4.48 -3.59
CA HIS A 66 -8.73 -5.57 -2.98
C HIS A 66 -9.25 -6.55 -4.04
N LYS A 67 -9.47 -6.09 -5.28
CA LYS A 67 -9.81 -6.97 -6.41
C LYS A 67 -8.71 -7.99 -6.70
N LYS A 68 -7.44 -7.58 -6.69
CA LYS A 68 -6.31 -8.51 -6.83
C LYS A 68 -6.21 -9.47 -5.64
N ILE A 69 -6.45 -8.98 -4.42
CA ILE A 69 -6.47 -9.82 -3.21
C ILE A 69 -7.57 -10.89 -3.32
N VAL A 70 -8.81 -10.50 -3.61
CA VAL A 70 -9.94 -11.42 -3.80
C VAL A 70 -9.66 -12.45 -4.89
N SER A 71 -9.15 -12.00 -6.05
CA SER A 71 -8.84 -12.88 -7.18
C SER A 71 -7.79 -13.93 -6.82
N TYR A 72 -6.74 -13.51 -6.10
CA TYR A 72 -5.70 -14.40 -5.60
C TYR A 72 -6.26 -15.38 -4.58
N LEU A 73 -6.92 -14.89 -3.51
CA LEU A 73 -7.44 -15.74 -2.43
C LEU A 73 -8.44 -16.76 -2.94
N SER A 74 -9.34 -16.36 -3.86
CA SER A 74 -10.32 -17.30 -4.44
C SER A 74 -9.64 -18.43 -5.23
N SER A 75 -8.58 -18.11 -5.96
CA SER A 75 -7.85 -19.10 -6.78
C SER A 75 -6.99 -20.02 -5.91
N GLU A 76 -6.26 -19.44 -4.95
CA GLU A 76 -5.43 -20.16 -3.99
C GLU A 76 -6.29 -21.12 -3.16
N GLN A 77 -7.35 -20.63 -2.53
CA GLN A 77 -8.28 -21.42 -1.73
C GLN A 77 -8.91 -22.57 -2.52
N GLN A 78 -9.21 -22.36 -3.81
CA GLN A 78 -9.70 -23.44 -4.68
C GLN A 78 -8.68 -24.58 -4.82
N TYR A 79 -7.39 -24.25 -4.97
CA TYR A 79 -6.32 -25.25 -5.03
C TYR A 79 -6.06 -25.88 -3.68
N TYR A 80 -6.07 -25.09 -2.60
CA TYR A 80 -5.90 -25.58 -1.24
C TYR A 80 -7.01 -26.56 -0.83
N ARG A 81 -8.28 -26.24 -1.08
CA ARG A 81 -9.40 -27.17 -0.80
C ARG A 81 -9.30 -28.47 -1.59
N LYS A 82 -8.79 -28.41 -2.83
CA LYS A 82 -8.51 -29.63 -3.62
C LYS A 82 -7.40 -30.45 -2.99
N SER A 83 -6.35 -29.79 -2.50
CA SER A 83 -5.23 -30.41 -1.77
C SER A 83 -5.69 -31.10 -0.49
N GLU A 84 -6.50 -30.41 0.33
CA GLU A 84 -7.10 -31.00 1.54
C GLU A 84 -8.00 -32.19 1.21
N LYS A 85 -8.80 -32.08 0.14
CA LYS A 85 -9.65 -33.18 -0.30
C LYS A 85 -8.81 -34.41 -0.66
N LEU A 86 -7.79 -34.24 -1.49
CA LEU A 86 -6.85 -35.31 -1.87
C LEU A 86 -6.17 -35.94 -0.64
N PHE A 87 -5.81 -35.11 0.33
CA PHE A 87 -5.21 -35.57 1.57
C PHE A 87 -6.19 -36.39 2.44
N SER A 88 -7.43 -35.92 2.57
CA SER A 88 -8.46 -36.56 3.41
C SER A 88 -9.04 -37.85 2.79
N GLU A 89 -9.12 -37.92 1.47
CA GLU A 89 -9.66 -39.07 0.73
C GLU A 89 -8.58 -40.08 0.34
N TYR A 90 -7.34 -39.92 0.85
CA TYR A 90 -6.23 -40.79 0.49
C TYR A 90 -6.51 -42.26 0.80
N THR A 91 -6.43 -43.09 -0.24
CA THR A 91 -6.42 -44.54 -0.14
C THR A 91 -5.05 -45.11 -0.50
N LEU A 92 -4.59 -46.10 0.27
CA LEU A 92 -3.30 -46.78 0.05
C LEU A 92 -3.16 -47.26 -1.40
N GLY A 93 -2.04 -46.91 -2.03
CA GLY A 93 -1.68 -47.35 -3.38
C GLY A 93 -2.14 -46.43 -4.52
N ASP A 94 -2.79 -45.30 -4.22
CA ASP A 94 -3.19 -44.33 -5.25
C ASP A 94 -2.02 -43.39 -5.62
N GLU A 95 -1.27 -43.76 -6.67
CA GLU A 95 -0.20 -42.92 -7.23
C GLU A 95 -0.74 -41.66 -7.91
N GLN A 96 -2.00 -41.66 -8.36
CA GLN A 96 -2.62 -40.51 -9.02
C GLN A 96 -2.77 -39.34 -8.04
N ILE A 97 -3.14 -39.63 -6.79
CA ILE A 97 -3.27 -38.60 -5.74
C ILE A 97 -1.96 -37.82 -5.54
N LYS A 98 -0.80 -38.48 -5.61
CA LYS A 98 0.50 -37.80 -5.48
C LYS A 98 0.79 -36.90 -6.69
N SER A 99 0.50 -37.38 -7.90
CA SER A 99 0.67 -36.60 -9.12
C SER A 99 -0.23 -35.36 -9.13
N ASP A 100 -1.48 -35.52 -8.70
CA ASP A 100 -2.45 -34.43 -8.59
C ASP A 100 -2.01 -33.41 -7.52
N GLN A 101 -1.48 -33.88 -6.38
CA GLN A 101 -0.92 -33.04 -5.34
C GLN A 101 0.25 -32.18 -5.87
N ASP A 102 1.16 -32.78 -6.64
CA ASP A 102 2.28 -32.07 -7.28
C ASP A 102 1.81 -31.03 -8.30
N ALA A 103 0.77 -31.37 -9.07
CA ALA A 103 0.17 -30.43 -10.01
C ALA A 103 -0.47 -29.22 -9.29
N LEU A 104 -1.10 -29.44 -8.13
CA LEU A 104 -1.67 -28.36 -7.32
C LEU A 104 -0.58 -27.46 -6.72
N LEU A 105 0.48 -28.03 -6.15
CA LEU A 105 1.64 -27.29 -5.65
C LEU A 105 2.24 -26.38 -6.73
N LYS A 106 2.44 -26.91 -7.94
CA LYS A 106 2.95 -26.14 -9.08
C LYS A 106 2.00 -25.00 -9.47
N LYS A 107 0.68 -25.20 -9.39
CA LYS A 107 -0.31 -24.15 -9.70
C LYS A 107 -0.27 -23.03 -8.68
N VAL A 108 -0.17 -23.34 -7.39
CA VAL A 108 -0.07 -22.34 -6.32
C VAL A 108 1.27 -21.59 -6.43
N SER A 109 2.38 -22.28 -6.71
CA SER A 109 3.70 -21.64 -6.78
C SER A 109 3.81 -20.61 -7.90
N ILE A 110 3.15 -20.82 -9.05
CA ILE A 110 3.13 -19.86 -10.17
C ILE A 110 2.00 -18.83 -10.09
N LEU A 111 1.10 -18.92 -9.11
CA LEU A 111 -0.04 -18.01 -8.97
C LEU A 111 0.44 -16.57 -8.78
N GLU A 112 -0.11 -15.63 -9.57
CA GLU A 112 0.19 -14.20 -9.42
C GLU A 112 -0.23 -13.74 -8.02
N THR A 113 0.74 -13.27 -7.23
CA THR A 113 0.54 -12.98 -5.81
C THR A 113 0.66 -11.49 -5.56
N PRO A 114 -0.37 -10.84 -4.98
CA PRO A 114 -0.27 -9.45 -4.53
C PRO A 114 0.92 -9.29 -3.57
N SER A 115 1.62 -8.16 -3.64
CA SER A 115 2.84 -7.93 -2.85
C SER A 115 2.67 -8.18 -1.35
N GLY A 116 1.48 -7.86 -0.82
CA GLY A 116 1.14 -8.05 0.58
C GLY A 116 0.86 -9.50 1.02
N LEU A 117 0.72 -10.46 0.08
CA LEU A 117 0.32 -11.85 0.34
C LEU A 117 1.44 -12.86 0.06
N LYS A 118 2.68 -12.39 -0.16
CA LYS A 118 3.82 -13.29 -0.44
C LYS A 118 4.09 -14.27 0.69
N ASP A 119 4.04 -13.79 1.94
CA ASP A 119 4.29 -14.62 3.12
C ASP A 119 3.19 -15.68 3.26
N HIS A 120 1.92 -15.26 3.15
CA HIS A 120 0.79 -16.19 3.15
C HIS A 120 0.86 -17.24 2.05
N LYS A 121 1.26 -16.85 0.82
CA LYS A 121 1.50 -17.82 -0.25
C LYS A 121 2.53 -18.87 0.14
N GLN A 122 3.62 -18.44 0.77
CA GLN A 122 4.67 -19.36 1.20
C GLN A 122 4.14 -20.30 2.28
N ASP A 123 3.42 -19.78 3.27
CA ASP A 123 2.84 -20.62 4.33
C ASP A 123 1.85 -21.66 3.77
N VAL A 124 1.01 -21.27 2.80
CA VAL A 124 0.11 -22.21 2.10
C VAL A 124 0.90 -23.29 1.35
N LEU A 125 1.96 -22.91 0.64
CA LEU A 125 2.83 -23.87 -0.03
C LEU A 125 3.45 -24.84 0.97
N ASP A 126 3.92 -24.35 2.11
CA ASP A 126 4.52 -25.18 3.17
C ASP A 126 3.51 -26.20 3.73
N VAL A 127 2.24 -25.80 3.87
CA VAL A 127 1.13 -26.72 4.25
C VAL A 127 0.92 -27.79 3.19
N MET A 128 0.81 -27.40 1.92
CA MET A 128 0.59 -28.34 0.81
C MET A 128 1.78 -29.30 0.62
N GLU A 129 3.01 -28.84 0.86
CA GLU A 129 4.22 -29.68 0.87
C GLU A 129 4.18 -30.68 2.03
N GLN A 130 3.77 -30.23 3.22
CA GLN A 130 3.61 -31.13 4.36
C GLN A 130 2.56 -32.23 4.09
N GLN A 131 1.43 -31.87 3.47
CA GLN A 131 0.41 -32.84 3.05
C GLN A 131 1.01 -33.87 2.07
N LYS A 132 1.82 -33.43 1.09
CA LYS A 132 2.53 -34.32 0.16
C LYS A 132 3.51 -35.26 0.86
N GLU A 133 4.30 -34.75 1.82
CA GLU A 133 5.21 -35.59 2.61
C GLU A 133 4.46 -36.68 3.36
N MET A 134 3.33 -36.32 3.98
CA MET A 134 2.48 -37.26 4.68
C MET A 134 1.87 -38.32 3.75
N LEU A 135 1.37 -37.92 2.57
CA LEU A 135 0.91 -38.87 1.54
C LEU A 135 2.03 -39.86 1.13
N THR A 136 3.27 -39.39 1.08
CA THR A 136 4.44 -40.24 0.80
C THR A 136 4.72 -41.22 1.94
N LEU A 137 4.59 -40.78 3.18
CA LEU A 137 4.72 -41.65 4.35
C LEU A 137 3.63 -42.72 4.41
N PHE A 138 2.38 -42.35 4.13
CA PHE A 138 1.26 -43.29 4.09
C PHE A 138 1.43 -44.36 3.00
N ALA A 139 1.94 -43.97 1.83
CA ALA A 139 2.22 -44.92 0.74
C ALA A 139 3.34 -45.93 1.10
N ASN A 140 4.27 -45.54 1.97
CA ASN A 140 5.43 -46.34 2.37
C ASN A 140 5.22 -47.04 3.74
N SER A 141 3.96 -47.21 4.16
CA SER A 141 3.56 -47.53 5.54
C SER A 141 4.00 -48.89 6.08
N GLY A 142 4.69 -49.72 5.28
CA GLY A 142 5.43 -50.87 5.79
C GLY A 142 6.48 -50.51 6.85
N ASN A 143 6.91 -49.23 6.95
CA ASN A 143 7.98 -48.77 7.84
C ASN A 143 7.67 -47.49 8.65
N SER A 144 6.45 -46.93 8.60
CA SER A 144 6.16 -45.66 9.28
C SER A 144 5.82 -45.87 10.77
N ASN A 145 6.76 -45.55 11.66
CA ASN A 145 6.51 -45.53 13.11
C ASN A 145 5.46 -44.44 13.46
N LEU A 146 4.49 -44.78 14.31
CA LEU A 146 3.44 -43.89 14.83
C LEU A 146 3.98 -42.54 15.34
N LEU A 147 5.17 -42.56 15.95
CA LEU A 147 5.85 -41.35 16.44
C LEU A 147 6.13 -40.35 15.30
N THR A 148 6.60 -40.84 14.15
CA THR A 148 6.90 -39.99 12.97
C THR A 148 5.63 -39.41 12.39
N LEU A 149 4.54 -40.19 12.35
CA LEU A 149 3.25 -39.72 11.86
C LEU A 149 2.68 -38.61 12.76
N ASN A 150 2.70 -38.81 14.07
CA ASN A 150 2.22 -37.80 15.03
C ASN A 150 3.03 -36.50 14.94
N LYS A 151 4.36 -36.61 14.78
CA LYS A 151 5.21 -35.44 14.55
C LYS A 151 4.78 -34.69 13.27
N LYS A 152 4.54 -35.42 12.18
CA LYS A 152 4.15 -34.83 10.89
C LYS A 152 2.77 -34.18 10.91
N LEU A 153 1.82 -34.77 11.64
CA LEU A 153 0.50 -34.18 11.90
C LEU A 153 0.61 -32.88 12.69
N MET A 154 1.44 -32.85 13.73
CA MET A 154 1.65 -31.64 14.53
C MET A 154 2.32 -30.54 13.71
N GLU A 155 3.34 -30.87 12.91
CA GLU A 155 3.96 -29.94 11.95
C GLU A 155 2.94 -29.39 10.94
N LEU A 156 2.02 -30.23 10.44
CA LEU A 156 0.95 -29.79 9.54
C LEU A 156 0.04 -28.77 10.22
N HIS A 157 -0.39 -29.04 11.45
CA HIS A 157 -1.23 -28.12 12.20
C HIS A 157 -0.54 -26.78 12.46
N VAL A 158 0.74 -26.80 12.86
CA VAL A 158 1.53 -25.57 13.04
C VAL A 158 1.60 -24.76 11.74
N LYS A 159 1.84 -25.42 10.60
CA LYS A 159 1.88 -24.74 9.30
C LYS A 159 0.52 -24.14 8.91
N GLN A 160 -0.58 -24.81 9.22
CA GLN A 160 -1.93 -24.28 8.98
C GLN A 160 -2.20 -23.03 9.82
N GLU A 161 -1.80 -23.02 11.09
CA GLU A 161 -1.90 -21.85 11.96
C GLU A 161 -1.04 -20.68 11.45
N LEU A 162 0.16 -20.96 10.94
CA LEU A 162 1.02 -19.92 10.33
C LEU A 162 0.38 -19.32 9.09
N ALA A 163 -0.19 -20.14 8.20
CA ALA A 163 -0.91 -19.67 7.02
C ALA A 163 -2.14 -18.82 7.38
N LEU A 164 -2.86 -19.18 8.44
CA LEU A 164 -3.97 -18.40 8.97
C LEU A 164 -3.49 -17.06 9.53
N ASP A 165 -2.47 -17.06 10.39
CA ASP A 165 -1.93 -15.85 11.01
C ASP A 165 -1.38 -14.86 9.96
N SER A 166 -0.67 -15.35 8.95
CA SER A 166 -0.17 -14.50 7.87
C SER A 166 -1.30 -13.88 7.04
N LEU A 167 -2.38 -14.62 6.78
CA LEU A 167 -3.58 -14.06 6.13
C LEU A 167 -4.23 -12.95 6.98
N LEU A 168 -4.42 -13.21 8.28
CA LEU A 168 -5.03 -12.24 9.19
C LEU A 168 -4.18 -10.98 9.34
N LYS A 169 -2.85 -11.10 9.32
CA LYS A 169 -1.93 -9.95 9.28
C LYS A 169 -2.16 -9.09 8.03
N VAL A 170 -2.39 -9.71 6.87
CA VAL A 170 -2.76 -8.97 5.65
C VAL A 170 -4.08 -8.25 5.84
N PHE A 171 -5.12 -8.93 6.32
CA PHE A 171 -6.42 -8.29 6.51
C PHE A 171 -6.36 -7.09 7.47
N LYS A 172 -5.60 -7.21 8.57
CA LYS A 172 -5.34 -6.10 9.50
C LYS A 172 -4.60 -4.94 8.82
N ARG A 173 -3.53 -5.24 8.07
CA ARG A 173 -2.69 -4.23 7.40
C ARG A 173 -3.47 -3.48 6.32
N GLU A 174 -4.22 -4.20 5.49
CA GLU A 174 -5.03 -3.63 4.41
C GLU A 174 -6.38 -3.08 4.90
N LYS A 175 -6.64 -3.13 6.21
CA LYS A 175 -7.90 -2.69 6.84
C LYS A 175 -9.14 -3.36 6.24
N MET A 176 -9.00 -4.61 5.83
CA MET A 176 -10.12 -5.44 5.36
C MET A 176 -10.95 -5.86 6.57
N ARG A 177 -12.26 -5.69 6.49
CA ARG A 177 -13.17 -6.22 7.51
C ARG A 177 -13.20 -7.74 7.37
N TYR A 178 -13.11 -8.45 8.49
CA TYR A 178 -13.24 -9.91 8.52
C TYR A 178 -13.83 -10.40 9.86
N ILE A 179 -14.36 -11.62 9.85
CA ILE A 179 -14.84 -12.38 11.02
C ILE A 179 -14.32 -13.81 10.88
N ILE A 180 -13.85 -14.38 11.98
CA ILE A 180 -13.48 -15.79 12.08
C ILE A 180 -14.66 -16.54 12.69
N ASN A 181 -15.15 -17.56 12.01
CA ASN A 181 -16.26 -18.39 12.46
C ASN A 181 -15.76 -19.50 13.41
N GLU A 182 -16.68 -20.15 14.12
CA GLU A 182 -16.35 -21.25 15.05
C GLU A 182 -15.72 -22.46 14.35
N ASP A 183 -16.02 -22.66 13.07
CA ASP A 183 -15.44 -23.70 12.23
C ASP A 183 -14.06 -23.36 11.66
N GLY A 184 -13.50 -22.19 12.03
CA GLY A 184 -12.22 -21.70 11.54
C GLY A 184 -12.26 -20.99 10.19
N THR A 185 -13.41 -20.97 9.50
CA THR A 185 -13.55 -20.23 8.23
C THR A 185 -13.53 -18.72 8.46
N ILE A 186 -13.00 -17.97 7.50
CA ILE A 186 -12.92 -16.50 7.57
C ILE A 186 -13.88 -15.89 6.57
N GLN A 187 -14.85 -15.13 7.06
CA GLN A 187 -15.64 -14.24 6.21
C GLN A 187 -14.98 -12.88 6.12
N TYR A 188 -14.84 -12.33 4.92
CA TYR A 188 -14.23 -11.03 4.71
C TYR A 188 -15.01 -10.19 3.68
N TRP A 189 -14.92 -8.87 3.81
CA TRP A 189 -15.68 -7.92 2.98
C TRP A 189 -14.76 -7.11 2.09
N VAL A 190 -15.10 -7.06 0.80
CA VAL A 190 -14.45 -6.22 -0.21
C VAL A 190 -15.52 -5.56 -1.06
N ASP A 191 -15.48 -4.22 -1.16
CA ASP A 191 -16.39 -3.42 -1.99
C ASP A 191 -17.89 -3.76 -1.77
N GLY A 192 -18.26 -4.01 -0.50
CA GLY A 192 -19.64 -4.35 -0.10
C GLY A 192 -20.05 -5.80 -0.37
N LYS A 193 -19.17 -6.62 -0.97
CA LYS A 193 -19.39 -8.06 -1.20
C LYS A 193 -18.73 -8.88 -0.09
N VAL A 194 -19.37 -10.00 0.25
CA VAL A 194 -18.87 -10.97 1.22
C VAL A 194 -18.18 -12.11 0.50
N TYR A 195 -17.03 -12.50 1.01
CA TYR A 195 -16.24 -13.64 0.56
C TYR A 195 -15.97 -14.55 1.76
N THR A 196 -15.71 -15.83 1.49
CA THR A 196 -15.40 -16.82 2.52
C THR A 196 -14.10 -17.50 2.15
N TYR A 197 -13.16 -17.49 3.08
CA TYR A 197 -11.91 -18.23 3.05
C TYR A 197 -12.03 -19.48 3.94
#